data_AF-A0A1A9AGR7-F1
#
_entry.id   AF-A0A1A9AGR7-F1
#
_cell.length_a   1.000
_cell.length_b   1.000
_cell.length_c   1.000
_cell.angle_alpha   90.00
_cell.angle_beta   90.00
_cell.angle_gamma   90.00
#
_symmetry.space_group_name_H-M   'P 1'
#
loop_
_entity.id
_entity.type
_entity.pdbx_description
1 polymer ?
#
loop_
_entity_poly.entity_id
_entity_poly.type
_entity_poly.pdbx_seq_one_letter_code
_entity_poly.pdbx_strand_id
1 'polypeptide(L)'
;MEYADYLLKDSEVYKKYNEFNDVIPLSDYESSFSEALNIEPNNSIIKDICGKLAENLKKISRSKENATQKQESCGFLHFWLYDNIKKNLQAYTNIENIAEEIVLGSKYFNNAISNESCSIRYNSDITLEKWIEGKHLHDYLKNFNYLSKTQDFKDNKCEEYKKYISYIKNIYRNYKNEYYYRYDISQYLPSYSTEIYDPAKLISGLHCENKKPIMDLHHHESATARGITEIGHSESNLQQEGNQSDSPSDSNSSSIAGSSVSLIGIFVLFFTTYKFTPLGSWIYGRIWKKEKIQNNMDNVTNSLLDNHSEYIDINHNSSTFNIAYNPT
;
A
#
# COMPACT_ATOMS: atom_id res chain seq x y z
N MET A 1 3.62 2.73 -3.77
CA MET A 1 3.95 4.11 -4.17
C MET A 1 3.12 5.07 -3.34
N GLU A 2 3.69 5.66 -2.29
CA GLU A 2 2.94 6.38 -1.22
C GLU A 2 2.13 7.59 -1.71
N TYR A 3 2.49 8.16 -2.87
CA TYR A 3 1.81 9.31 -3.46
C TYR A 3 0.57 8.96 -4.33
N ALA A 4 0.35 7.67 -4.65
CA ALA A 4 -0.83 7.25 -5.43
C ALA A 4 -2.14 7.64 -4.75
N ASP A 5 -2.17 7.48 -3.43
CA ASP A 5 -3.33 7.77 -2.60
C ASP A 5 -3.70 9.25 -2.59
N TYR A 6 -2.69 10.13 -2.62
CA TYR A 6 -2.91 11.56 -2.73
C TYR A 6 -3.43 11.97 -4.12
N LEU A 7 -2.89 11.37 -5.18
CA LEU A 7 -3.29 11.67 -6.57
C LEU A 7 -4.74 11.29 -6.87
N LEU A 8 -5.22 10.24 -6.21
CA LEU A 8 -6.54 9.68 -6.47
C LEU A 8 -7.56 9.99 -5.35
N LYS A 9 -7.17 10.77 -4.34
CA LYS A 9 -8.00 11.08 -3.16
C LYS A 9 -9.39 11.63 -3.49
N ASP A 10 -9.51 12.38 -4.59
CA ASP A 10 -10.75 13.03 -5.01
C ASP A 10 -11.66 12.08 -5.81
N SER A 11 -11.18 10.86 -6.12
CA SER A 11 -11.96 9.87 -6.85
C SER A 11 -12.95 9.14 -5.95
N GLU A 12 -14.08 8.72 -6.53
CA GLU A 12 -15.11 7.97 -5.80
C GLU A 12 -14.59 6.66 -5.21
N VAL A 13 -13.53 6.11 -5.82
CA VAL A 13 -12.86 4.89 -5.38
C VAL A 13 -12.17 5.07 -4.03
N TYR A 14 -11.55 6.22 -3.77
CA TYR A 14 -10.85 6.48 -2.52
C TYR A 14 -11.79 6.68 -1.32
N LYS A 15 -13.05 7.06 -1.57
CA LYS A 15 -14.06 7.19 -0.52
C LYS A 15 -14.34 5.85 0.16
N LYS A 16 -14.38 4.74 -0.60
CA LYS A 16 -14.62 3.40 -0.05
C LYS A 16 -13.57 2.95 0.97
N TYR A 17 -12.29 3.28 0.75
CA TYR A 17 -11.24 2.94 1.71
C TYR A 17 -11.39 3.69 3.04
N ASN A 18 -11.84 4.94 3.01
CA ASN A 18 -12.09 5.73 4.22
C ASN A 18 -13.28 5.18 5.00
N GLU A 19 -14.36 4.76 4.32
CA GLU A 19 -15.53 4.15 4.97
C GLU A 19 -15.16 2.93 5.82
N PHE A 20 -14.16 2.15 5.40
CA PHE A 20 -13.67 1.00 6.17
C PHE A 20 -12.87 1.39 7.42
N ASN A 21 -12.23 2.56 7.42
CA ASN A 21 -11.50 3.08 8.57
C ASN A 21 -12.43 3.64 9.66
N ASP A 22 -13.58 4.17 9.25
CA ASP A 22 -14.53 4.88 10.12
C ASP A 22 -15.49 3.93 10.89
N VAL A 23 -15.32 2.62 10.76
CA VAL A 23 -16.17 1.64 11.45
C VAL A 23 -15.76 1.47 12.91
N ILE A 24 -16.76 1.26 13.77
CA ILE A 24 -16.56 0.96 15.19
C ILE A 24 -16.68 -0.56 15.37
N PRO A 25 -15.61 -1.26 15.77
CA PRO A 25 -15.67 -2.71 16.02
C PRO A 25 -16.63 -3.05 17.16
N LEU A 26 -17.48 -4.05 16.96
CA LEU A 26 -18.30 -4.67 18.01
C LEU A 26 -17.55 -5.82 18.67
N SER A 27 -17.90 -6.20 19.91
CA SER A 27 -17.15 -7.14 20.76
C SER A 27 -17.37 -8.64 20.46
N ASP A 28 -17.82 -8.99 19.25
CA ASP A 28 -18.16 -10.37 18.85
C ASP A 28 -17.15 -11.01 17.88
N TYR A 29 -16.00 -10.37 17.64
CA TYR A 29 -15.00 -10.85 16.68
C TYR A 29 -13.83 -11.59 17.32
N GLU A 30 -13.52 -11.32 18.58
CA GLU A 30 -12.25 -11.73 19.21
C GLU A 30 -12.05 -13.25 19.19
N SER A 31 -13.12 -14.02 19.33
CA SER A 31 -13.06 -15.49 19.25
C SER A 31 -12.64 -16.00 17.86
N SER A 32 -13.04 -15.30 16.79
CA SER A 32 -12.67 -15.66 15.43
C SER A 32 -11.23 -15.28 15.12
N PHE A 33 -10.71 -14.23 15.75
CA PHE A 33 -9.36 -13.71 15.53
C PHE A 33 -8.38 -14.08 16.64
N SER A 34 -8.69 -15.09 17.46
CA SER A 34 -7.91 -15.40 18.67
C SER A 34 -6.43 -15.65 18.38
N GLU A 35 -6.11 -16.40 17.32
CA GLU A 35 -4.73 -16.68 16.92
C GLU A 35 -3.97 -15.41 16.54
N ALA A 36 -4.58 -14.56 15.69
CA ALA A 36 -3.99 -13.28 15.30
C ALA A 36 -3.74 -12.36 16.51
N LEU A 37 -4.72 -12.28 17.43
CA LEU A 37 -4.63 -11.48 18.65
C LEU A 37 -3.56 -12.01 19.62
N ASN A 38 -3.28 -13.32 19.59
CA ASN A 38 -2.29 -13.94 20.47
C ASN A 38 -0.84 -13.82 19.97
N ILE A 39 -0.61 -13.47 18.68
CA ILE A 39 0.76 -13.25 18.17
C ILE A 39 1.44 -12.11 18.94
N GLU A 40 0.75 -10.99 19.10
CA GLU A 40 1.20 -9.82 19.85
C GLU A 40 0.07 -9.32 20.76
N PRO A 41 -0.15 -9.92 21.95
CA PRO A 41 -1.35 -9.70 22.77
C PRO A 41 -1.59 -8.24 23.20
N ASN A 42 -0.53 -7.45 23.31
CA ASN A 42 -0.61 -6.03 23.69
C ASN A 42 -0.68 -5.09 22.49
N ASN A 43 -0.74 -5.62 21.26
CA ASN A 43 -0.76 -4.83 20.05
C ASN A 43 -2.18 -4.37 19.72
N SER A 44 -2.47 -3.12 20.09
CA SER A 44 -3.74 -2.46 19.78
C SER A 44 -4.01 -2.29 18.29
N ILE A 45 -2.96 -2.27 17.44
CA ILE A 45 -3.10 -2.14 15.97
C ILE A 45 -3.67 -3.43 15.38
N ILE A 46 -3.16 -4.60 15.77
CA ILE A 46 -3.72 -5.89 15.31
C ILE A 46 -5.18 -5.99 15.75
N LYS A 47 -5.45 -5.63 17.01
CA LYS A 47 -6.82 -5.62 17.55
C LYS A 47 -7.75 -4.71 16.74
N ASP A 48 -7.30 -3.51 16.39
CA ASP A 48 -8.05 -2.54 15.58
C ASP A 48 -8.30 -3.05 14.15
N ILE A 49 -7.26 -3.58 13.48
CA ILE A 49 -7.38 -4.16 12.13
C ILE A 49 -8.39 -5.31 12.12
N CYS A 50 -8.27 -6.26 13.04
CA CYS A 50 -9.19 -7.40 13.15
C CYS A 50 -10.64 -6.95 13.39
N GLY A 51 -10.83 -5.99 14.30
CA GLY A 51 -12.16 -5.48 14.64
C GLY A 51 -12.82 -4.75 13.47
N LYS A 52 -12.06 -3.88 12.78
CA LYS A 52 -12.54 -3.17 11.60
C LYS A 52 -12.82 -4.13 10.43
N LEU A 53 -11.96 -5.12 10.22
CA LEU A 53 -12.18 -6.15 9.20
C LEU A 53 -13.49 -6.92 9.46
N ALA A 54 -13.71 -7.37 10.69
CA ALA A 54 -14.92 -8.08 11.09
C ALA A 54 -16.20 -7.23 10.86
N GLU A 55 -16.18 -5.97 11.29
CA GLU A 55 -17.33 -5.08 11.12
C GLU A 55 -17.62 -4.79 9.64
N ASN A 56 -16.58 -4.59 8.81
CA ASN A 56 -16.76 -4.39 7.38
C ASN A 56 -17.28 -5.65 6.66
N LEU A 57 -16.79 -6.85 7.02
CA LEU A 57 -17.33 -8.12 6.49
C LEU A 57 -18.81 -8.28 6.82
N LYS A 58 -19.19 -7.97 8.07
CA LYS A 58 -20.59 -8.01 8.55
C LYS A 58 -21.47 -7.01 7.79
N LYS A 59 -20.98 -5.79 7.56
CA LYS A 59 -21.67 -4.76 6.77
C LYS A 59 -21.90 -5.19 5.32
N ILE A 60 -20.87 -5.70 4.64
CA ILE A 60 -20.99 -6.19 3.26
C ILE A 60 -21.97 -7.37 3.18
N SER A 61 -21.88 -8.32 4.11
CA SER A 61 -22.78 -9.47 4.19
C SER A 61 -24.25 -9.03 4.26
N ARG A 62 -24.55 -8.08 5.16
CA ARG A 62 -25.91 -7.59 5.44
C ARG A 62 -26.39 -6.50 4.48
N SER A 63 -25.54 -6.01 3.58
CA SER A 63 -25.92 -4.96 2.65
C SER A 63 -27.01 -5.46 1.68
N LYS A 64 -27.86 -4.53 1.22
CA LYS A 64 -28.89 -4.79 0.19
C LYS A 64 -28.33 -4.75 -1.23
N GLU A 65 -27.00 -4.67 -1.36
CA GLU A 65 -26.31 -4.66 -2.64
C GLU A 65 -26.48 -6.00 -3.38
N ASN A 66 -26.44 -5.94 -4.71
CA ASN A 66 -26.42 -7.16 -5.51
C ASN A 66 -25.05 -7.87 -5.43
N ALA A 67 -24.97 -9.10 -5.97
CA ALA A 67 -23.76 -9.91 -5.90
C ALA A 67 -22.52 -9.20 -6.49
N THR A 68 -22.67 -8.50 -7.62
CA THR A 68 -21.56 -7.76 -8.26
C THR A 68 -21.06 -6.61 -7.40
N GLN A 69 -21.97 -5.85 -6.79
CA GLN A 69 -21.63 -4.76 -5.88
C GLN A 69 -20.95 -5.27 -4.61
N LYS A 70 -21.44 -6.37 -4.03
CA LYS A 70 -20.79 -7.02 -2.88
C LYS A 70 -19.39 -7.53 -3.22
N GLN A 71 -19.23 -8.16 -4.39
CA GLN A 71 -17.92 -8.61 -4.88
C GLN A 71 -16.97 -7.43 -5.06
N GLU A 72 -17.45 -6.31 -5.61
CA GLU A 72 -16.65 -5.10 -5.74
C GLU A 72 -16.24 -4.52 -4.38
N SER A 73 -17.17 -4.35 -3.45
CA SER A 73 -16.88 -3.91 -2.09
C SER A 73 -15.92 -4.86 -1.36
N CYS A 74 -16.02 -6.16 -1.62
CA CYS A 74 -15.09 -7.15 -1.12
C CYS A 74 -13.67 -7.01 -1.69
N GLY A 75 -13.53 -6.69 -2.98
CA GLY A 75 -12.24 -6.39 -3.60
C GLY A 75 -11.57 -5.18 -2.95
N PHE A 76 -12.34 -4.12 -2.68
CA PHE A 76 -11.84 -2.97 -1.91
C PHE A 76 -11.43 -3.38 -0.50
N LEU A 77 -12.25 -4.14 0.22
CA LEU A 77 -11.93 -4.57 1.60
C LEU A 77 -10.68 -5.46 1.66
N HIS A 78 -10.51 -6.34 0.67
CA HIS A 78 -9.33 -7.18 0.51
C HIS A 78 -8.06 -6.34 0.44
N PHE A 79 -8.01 -5.37 -0.48
CA PHE A 79 -6.82 -4.53 -0.64
C PHE A 79 -6.64 -3.54 0.51
N TRP A 80 -7.73 -3.06 1.11
CA TRP A 80 -7.69 -2.28 2.34
C TRP A 80 -6.96 -3.03 3.46
N LEU A 81 -7.23 -4.32 3.64
CA LEU A 81 -6.61 -5.11 4.68
C LEU A 81 -5.09 -5.18 4.50
N TYR A 82 -4.62 -5.57 3.31
CA TYR A 82 -3.20 -5.68 3.02
C TYR A 82 -2.46 -4.34 3.12
N ASP A 83 -3.08 -3.26 2.68
CA ASP A 83 -2.56 -1.90 2.82
C ASP A 83 -2.41 -1.50 4.29
N ASN A 84 -3.41 -1.78 5.12
CA ASN A 84 -3.37 -1.49 6.55
C ASN A 84 -2.35 -2.35 7.31
N ILE A 85 -2.24 -3.64 6.97
CA ILE A 85 -1.20 -4.52 7.54
C ILE A 85 0.17 -3.96 7.19
N LYS A 86 0.44 -3.70 5.90
CA LYS A 86 1.74 -3.18 5.46
C LYS A 86 2.06 -1.85 6.13
N LYS A 87 1.13 -0.89 6.11
CA LYS A 87 1.34 0.46 6.63
C LYS A 87 1.63 0.47 8.12
N ASN A 88 0.85 -0.27 8.90
CA ASN A 88 0.90 -0.17 10.36
C ASN A 88 1.80 -1.22 11.01
N LEU A 89 2.13 -2.31 10.31
CA LEU A 89 2.86 -3.45 10.87
C LEU A 89 4.19 -3.74 10.16
N GLN A 90 4.64 -2.93 9.20
CA GLN A 90 5.92 -3.11 8.48
C GLN A 90 7.18 -3.22 9.37
N ALA A 91 7.13 -2.71 10.59
CA ALA A 91 8.25 -2.82 11.54
C ALA A 91 8.37 -4.23 12.16
N TYR A 92 7.34 -5.06 12.05
CA TYR A 92 7.30 -6.40 12.62
C TYR A 92 7.96 -7.41 11.67
N THR A 93 8.94 -8.16 12.17
CA THR A 93 9.66 -9.17 11.36
C THR A 93 8.79 -10.38 11.01
N ASN A 94 7.72 -10.61 11.76
CA ASN A 94 6.72 -11.66 11.57
C ASN A 94 5.44 -11.15 10.86
N ILE A 95 5.51 -10.03 10.13
CA ILE A 95 4.34 -9.43 9.46
C ILE A 95 3.57 -10.41 8.56
N GLU A 96 4.26 -11.31 7.86
CA GLU A 96 3.61 -12.32 7.00
C GLU A 96 2.76 -13.29 7.83
N ASN A 97 3.28 -13.75 8.97
CA ASN A 97 2.53 -14.60 9.90
C ASN A 97 1.34 -13.84 10.51
N ILE A 98 1.51 -12.55 10.83
CA ILE A 98 0.40 -11.72 11.30
C ILE A 98 -0.67 -11.60 10.22
N ALA A 99 -0.28 -11.37 8.96
CA ALA A 99 -1.21 -11.28 7.85
C ALA A 99 -1.99 -12.58 7.65
N GLU A 100 -1.31 -13.72 7.68
CA GLU A 100 -1.92 -15.04 7.58
C GLU A 100 -2.98 -15.26 8.65
N GLU A 101 -2.64 -15.05 9.92
CA GLU A 101 -3.58 -15.28 11.03
C GLU A 101 -4.75 -14.31 11.01
N ILE A 102 -4.56 -13.05 10.58
CA ILE A 102 -5.67 -12.11 10.38
C ILE A 102 -6.60 -12.63 9.27
N VAL A 103 -6.05 -13.11 8.14
CA VAL A 103 -6.87 -13.64 7.05
C VAL A 103 -7.60 -14.93 7.48
N LEU A 104 -6.94 -15.84 8.22
CA LEU A 104 -7.60 -17.02 8.79
C LEU A 104 -8.73 -16.62 9.74
N GLY A 105 -8.49 -15.64 10.62
CA GLY A 105 -9.53 -15.11 11.51
C GLY A 105 -10.73 -14.56 10.77
N SER A 106 -10.50 -13.90 9.62
CA SER A 106 -11.58 -13.41 8.76
C SER A 106 -12.45 -14.54 8.18
N LYS A 107 -11.85 -15.70 7.89
CA LYS A 107 -12.59 -16.90 7.42
C LYS A 107 -13.43 -17.49 8.54
N TYR A 108 -12.87 -17.62 9.74
CA TYR A 108 -13.62 -18.08 10.92
C TYR A 108 -14.79 -17.16 11.23
N PHE A 109 -14.57 -15.84 11.16
CA PHE A 109 -15.63 -14.86 11.38
C PHE A 109 -16.74 -14.98 10.33
N ASN A 110 -16.39 -15.07 9.05
CA ASN A 110 -17.36 -15.27 7.97
C ASN A 110 -18.22 -16.53 8.18
N ASN A 111 -17.59 -17.65 8.60
CA ASN A 111 -18.33 -18.87 8.93
C ASN A 111 -19.31 -18.63 10.09
N ALA A 112 -18.88 -17.94 11.15
CA ALA A 112 -19.71 -17.63 12.31
C ALA A 112 -20.93 -16.76 11.98
N ILE A 113 -20.83 -15.87 10.98
CA ILE A 113 -21.93 -15.02 10.53
C ILE A 113 -22.61 -15.53 9.24
N SER A 114 -22.26 -16.73 8.77
CA SER A 114 -22.75 -17.32 7.51
C SER A 114 -22.61 -16.38 6.30
N ASN A 115 -21.49 -15.67 6.21
CA ASN A 115 -21.19 -14.77 5.10
C ASN A 115 -20.41 -15.47 4.00
N GLU A 116 -21.06 -15.70 2.87
CA GLU A 116 -20.44 -16.25 1.65
C GLU A 116 -20.16 -15.17 0.59
N SER A 117 -20.57 -13.91 0.85
CA SER A 117 -20.52 -12.84 -0.15
C SER A 117 -19.17 -12.15 -0.28
N CYS A 118 -18.32 -12.25 0.74
CA CYS A 118 -16.99 -11.65 0.74
C CYS A 118 -15.99 -12.52 1.47
N SER A 119 -14.91 -12.90 0.79
CA SER A 119 -13.82 -13.69 1.36
C SER A 119 -12.47 -13.06 1.03
N ILE A 120 -11.61 -12.98 2.05
CA ILE A 120 -10.26 -12.49 1.92
C ILE A 120 -9.34 -13.66 1.57
N ARG A 121 -8.62 -13.54 0.46
CA ARG A 121 -7.63 -14.52 0.03
C ARG A 121 -6.28 -14.27 0.67
N TYR A 122 -5.56 -15.36 0.89
CA TYR A 122 -4.16 -15.41 1.29
C TYR A 122 -3.47 -16.52 0.49
N ASN A 123 -2.21 -16.29 0.12
CA ASN A 123 -1.37 -17.25 -0.55
C ASN A 123 0.06 -17.02 -0.04
N SER A 124 0.67 -18.04 0.57
CA SER A 124 2.01 -17.97 1.15
C SER A 124 3.12 -17.73 0.13
N ASP A 125 2.87 -18.01 -1.16
CA ASP A 125 3.81 -17.76 -2.25
C ASP A 125 3.75 -16.30 -2.76
N ILE A 126 2.82 -15.49 -2.23
CA ILE A 126 2.63 -14.08 -2.60
C ILE A 126 3.03 -13.21 -1.42
N THR A 127 4.06 -12.39 -1.60
CA THR A 127 4.50 -11.44 -0.58
C THR A 127 3.51 -10.29 -0.41
N LEU A 128 3.54 -9.63 0.75
CA LEU A 128 2.74 -8.42 0.99
C LEU A 128 2.93 -7.35 -0.09
N GLU A 129 4.15 -7.16 -0.59
CA GLU A 129 4.43 -6.18 -1.66
C GLU A 129 3.62 -6.47 -2.92
N LYS A 130 3.45 -7.75 -3.29
CA LYS A 130 2.65 -8.14 -4.46
C LYS A 130 1.16 -7.89 -4.25
N TRP A 131 0.65 -8.07 -3.03
CA TRP A 131 -0.72 -7.66 -2.68
C TRP A 131 -0.90 -6.14 -2.81
N ILE A 132 0.09 -5.34 -2.41
CA ILE A 132 0.08 -3.88 -2.60
C ILE A 132 0.16 -3.50 -4.09
N GLU A 133 0.96 -4.18 -4.90
CA GLU A 133 0.94 -4.00 -6.36
C GLU A 133 -0.44 -4.33 -6.95
N GLY A 134 -1.08 -5.40 -6.46
CA GLY A 134 -2.46 -5.77 -6.78
C GLY A 134 -3.45 -4.66 -6.45
N LYS A 135 -3.35 -4.03 -5.27
CA LYS A 135 -4.15 -2.86 -4.89
C LYS A 135 -3.99 -1.73 -5.91
N HIS A 136 -2.75 -1.37 -6.22
CA HIS A 136 -2.49 -0.29 -7.17
C HIS A 136 -3.07 -0.56 -8.56
N LEU A 137 -3.02 -1.81 -9.03
CA LEU A 137 -3.66 -2.23 -10.27
C LEU A 137 -5.19 -2.16 -10.18
N HIS A 138 -5.78 -2.65 -9.09
CA HIS A 138 -7.22 -2.57 -8.84
C HIS A 138 -7.70 -1.12 -8.85
N ASP A 139 -7.03 -0.24 -8.11
CA ASP A 139 -7.37 1.18 -8.03
C ASP A 139 -7.26 1.86 -9.39
N TYR A 140 -6.23 1.53 -10.18
CA TYR A 140 -6.12 2.03 -11.54
C TYR A 140 -7.31 1.60 -12.42
N LEU A 141 -7.68 0.31 -12.39
CA LEU A 141 -8.79 -0.19 -13.21
C LEU A 141 -10.12 0.46 -12.82
N LYS A 142 -10.35 0.63 -11.52
CA LYS A 142 -11.55 1.29 -10.98
C LYS A 142 -11.60 2.78 -11.31
N ASN A 143 -10.43 3.43 -11.37
CA ASN A 143 -10.31 4.84 -11.73
C ASN A 143 -10.04 5.09 -13.21
N PHE A 144 -10.04 4.07 -14.07
CA PHE A 144 -9.60 4.22 -15.46
C PHE A 144 -10.39 5.30 -16.21
N ASN A 145 -11.72 5.32 -16.06
CA ASN A 145 -12.58 6.32 -16.70
C ASN A 145 -12.36 7.74 -16.16
N TYR A 146 -11.98 7.86 -14.89
CA TYR A 146 -11.60 9.15 -14.31
C TYR A 146 -10.25 9.59 -14.91
N LEU A 147 -9.25 8.72 -14.87
CA LEU A 147 -7.90 8.96 -15.39
C LEU A 147 -7.84 9.20 -16.91
N SER A 148 -8.77 8.63 -17.68
CA SER A 148 -8.83 8.84 -19.13
C SER A 148 -9.41 10.19 -19.51
N LYS A 149 -10.34 10.72 -18.71
CA LYS A 149 -10.91 12.06 -18.91
C LYS A 149 -9.97 13.17 -18.46
N THR A 150 -8.94 12.83 -17.70
CA THR A 150 -8.04 13.82 -17.13
C THR A 150 -6.84 14.15 -18.02
N GLN A 151 -6.90 13.80 -19.30
CA GLN A 151 -5.87 14.12 -20.30
C GLN A 151 -5.66 15.63 -20.50
N ASP A 152 -6.57 16.48 -20.02
CA ASP A 152 -6.50 17.94 -20.09
C ASP A 152 -5.88 18.62 -18.85
N PHE A 153 -5.18 17.88 -17.98
CA PHE A 153 -4.52 18.50 -16.83
C PHE A 153 -3.44 19.51 -17.27
N LYS A 154 -3.78 20.80 -17.21
CA LYS A 154 -2.87 21.92 -17.49
C LYS A 154 -2.03 22.32 -16.27
N ASP A 155 -1.98 21.47 -15.24
CA ASP A 155 -1.27 21.72 -13.99
C ASP A 155 -0.14 20.70 -13.76
N ASN A 156 0.63 20.93 -12.71
CA ASN A 156 1.74 20.09 -12.28
C ASN A 156 1.34 18.62 -11.97
N LYS A 157 0.04 18.34 -11.79
CA LYS A 157 -0.45 16.98 -11.53
C LYS A 157 -0.31 16.09 -12.76
N CYS A 158 -0.30 16.64 -13.97
CA CYS A 158 -0.17 15.83 -15.20
C CYS A 158 1.08 14.94 -15.18
N GLU A 159 2.23 15.50 -14.81
CA GLU A 159 3.49 14.73 -14.72
C GLU A 159 3.45 13.68 -13.61
N GLU A 160 2.74 13.95 -12.52
CA GLU A 160 2.57 13.00 -11.43
C GLU A 160 1.65 11.84 -11.82
N TYR A 161 0.55 12.11 -12.53
CA TYR A 161 -0.30 11.07 -13.13
C TYR A 161 0.47 10.25 -14.15
N LYS A 162 1.30 10.88 -14.99
CA LYS A 162 2.14 10.17 -15.96
C LYS A 162 3.12 9.22 -15.27
N LYS A 163 3.74 9.63 -14.16
CA LYS A 163 4.57 8.76 -13.31
C LYS A 163 3.77 7.60 -12.73
N TYR A 164 2.60 7.89 -12.17
CA TYR A 164 1.69 6.86 -11.64
C TYR A 164 1.30 5.82 -12.71
N ILE A 165 0.82 6.25 -13.87
CA ILE A 165 0.40 5.34 -14.94
C ILE A 165 1.59 4.56 -15.49
N SER A 166 2.79 5.16 -15.54
CA SER A 166 4.03 4.45 -15.92
C SER A 166 4.39 3.36 -14.92
N TYR A 167 4.21 3.60 -13.62
CA TYR A 167 4.36 2.59 -12.58
C TYR A 167 3.35 1.46 -12.75
N ILE A 168 2.07 1.79 -12.96
CA ILE A 168 1.01 0.80 -13.22
C ILE A 168 1.30 -0.01 -14.49
N LYS A 169 1.84 0.60 -15.55
CA LYS A 169 2.23 -0.12 -16.78
C LYS A 169 3.17 -1.30 -16.50
N ASN A 170 4.12 -1.14 -15.56
CA ASN A 170 5.01 -2.23 -15.19
C ASN A 170 4.26 -3.36 -14.49
N ILE A 171 3.41 -3.03 -13.50
CA ILE A 171 2.56 -4.01 -12.79
C ILE A 171 1.63 -4.71 -13.79
N TYR A 172 1.03 -3.97 -14.71
CA TYR A 172 0.11 -4.48 -15.73
C TYR A 172 0.76 -5.52 -16.66
N ARG A 173 2.04 -5.33 -16.99
CA ARG A 173 2.82 -6.31 -17.77
C ARG A 173 3.05 -7.60 -16.98
N ASN A 174 3.39 -7.48 -15.70
CA ASN A 174 3.56 -8.62 -14.80
C ASN A 174 2.24 -9.36 -14.60
N TYR A 175 1.13 -8.62 -14.49
CA TYR A 175 -0.22 -9.16 -14.41
C TYR A 175 -0.55 -10.10 -15.57
N LYS A 176 -0.13 -9.74 -16.78
CA LYS A 176 -0.34 -10.57 -17.96
C LYS A 176 0.52 -11.83 -17.97
N ASN A 177 1.63 -11.92 -17.23
CA ASN A 177 2.64 -12.97 -17.44
C ASN A 177 2.87 -13.89 -16.24
N GLU A 178 2.58 -13.45 -15.01
CA GLU A 178 2.85 -14.23 -13.81
C GLU A 178 1.59 -14.95 -13.30
N TYR A 179 1.77 -16.18 -12.82
CA TYR A 179 0.68 -17.06 -12.40
C TYR A 179 -0.20 -16.43 -11.31
N TYR A 180 0.37 -16.01 -10.18
CA TYR A 180 -0.39 -15.49 -9.05
C TYR A 180 -1.23 -14.25 -9.40
N TYR A 181 -0.75 -13.38 -10.29
CA TYR A 181 -1.53 -12.25 -10.76
C TYR A 181 -2.79 -12.70 -11.49
N ARG A 182 -2.69 -13.76 -12.32
CA ARG A 182 -3.79 -14.31 -13.10
C ARG A 182 -4.80 -15.11 -12.28
N TYR A 183 -4.43 -15.65 -11.12
CA TYR A 183 -5.29 -16.54 -10.33
C TYR A 183 -5.75 -15.95 -8.99
N ASP A 184 -4.86 -15.28 -8.27
CA ASP A 184 -5.14 -14.78 -6.92
C ASP A 184 -5.62 -13.33 -6.95
N ILE A 185 -4.89 -12.46 -7.64
CA ILE A 185 -5.19 -11.02 -7.70
C ILE A 185 -6.35 -10.74 -8.67
N SER A 186 -6.40 -11.44 -9.81
CA SER A 186 -7.42 -11.24 -10.86
C SER A 186 -8.87 -11.42 -10.39
N GLN A 187 -9.10 -12.19 -9.31
CA GLN A 187 -10.42 -12.45 -8.75
C GLN A 187 -11.11 -11.20 -8.22
N TYR A 188 -10.31 -10.18 -7.87
CA TYR A 188 -10.78 -8.88 -7.43
C TYR A 188 -10.74 -7.84 -8.54
N LEU A 189 -10.24 -8.20 -9.73
CA LEU A 189 -10.17 -7.30 -10.88
C LEU A 189 -11.37 -7.51 -11.81
N PRO A 190 -11.84 -6.46 -12.50
CA PRO A 190 -12.89 -6.60 -13.50
C PRO A 190 -12.50 -7.58 -14.62
N SER A 191 -13.44 -8.44 -15.03
CA SER A 191 -13.26 -9.44 -16.11
C SER A 191 -13.09 -8.85 -17.52
N TYR A 192 -13.10 -7.54 -17.69
CA TYR A 192 -13.15 -6.91 -19.01
C TYR A 192 -11.86 -7.07 -19.83
N SER A 193 -12.00 -6.91 -21.16
CA SER A 193 -10.91 -6.98 -22.13
C SER A 193 -9.69 -6.15 -21.70
N THR A 194 -8.56 -6.83 -21.54
CA THR A 194 -7.28 -6.26 -21.12
C THR A 194 -6.79 -5.13 -22.05
N GLU A 195 -7.26 -5.09 -23.29
CA GLU A 195 -6.76 -4.08 -24.23
C GLU A 195 -7.28 -2.67 -23.98
N ILE A 196 -8.49 -2.50 -23.44
CA ILE A 196 -9.07 -1.16 -23.22
C ILE A 196 -8.34 -0.46 -22.07
N TYR A 197 -8.00 -1.24 -21.04
CA TYR A 197 -7.38 -0.75 -19.82
C TYR A 197 -5.86 -0.66 -19.89
N ASP A 198 -5.25 -0.93 -21.06
CA ASP A 198 -3.79 -0.93 -21.20
C ASP A 198 -3.21 0.47 -20.84
N PRO A 199 -2.40 0.58 -19.77
CA PRO A 199 -1.80 1.85 -19.37
C PRO A 199 -0.96 2.50 -20.46
N ALA A 200 -0.42 1.73 -21.42
CA ALA A 200 0.32 2.26 -22.55
C ALA A 200 -0.57 3.16 -23.44
N LYS A 201 -1.84 2.79 -23.66
CA LYS A 201 -2.78 3.60 -24.45
C LYS A 201 -3.07 4.93 -23.75
N LEU A 202 -3.20 4.90 -22.43
CA LEU A 202 -3.46 6.09 -21.63
C LEU A 202 -2.26 7.05 -21.62
N ILE A 203 -1.04 6.52 -21.46
CA ILE A 203 0.20 7.31 -21.49
C ILE A 203 0.40 7.98 -22.85
N SER A 204 0.17 7.26 -23.95
CA SER A 204 0.34 7.81 -25.30
C SER A 204 -0.62 8.97 -25.60
N GLY A 205 -1.79 9.03 -24.96
CA GLY A 205 -2.75 10.12 -25.09
C GLY A 205 -2.55 11.30 -24.14
N LEU A 206 -1.67 11.20 -23.13
CA LEU A 206 -1.41 12.27 -22.16
C LEU A 206 -0.45 13.32 -22.74
N HIS A 207 -0.89 14.58 -22.83
CA HIS A 207 -0.06 15.73 -23.24
C HIS A 207 0.06 16.72 -22.08
N CYS A 208 1.16 16.65 -21.34
CA CYS A 208 1.44 17.58 -20.26
C CYS A 208 2.06 18.87 -20.82
N GLU A 209 1.27 19.92 -20.92
CA GLU A 209 1.79 21.26 -21.22
C GLU A 209 2.46 21.83 -19.96
N ASN A 210 3.79 21.88 -19.96
CA ASN A 210 4.54 22.57 -18.91
C ASN A 210 4.30 24.08 -19.02
N LYS A 211 3.29 24.62 -18.34
CA LYS A 211 3.30 26.05 -18.01
C LYS A 211 4.42 26.27 -17.00
N LYS A 212 5.59 26.72 -17.50
CA LYS A 212 6.60 27.33 -16.61
C LYS A 212 5.89 28.41 -15.79
N PRO A 213 6.12 28.49 -14.47
CA PRO A 213 5.69 29.66 -13.72
C PRO A 213 6.27 30.88 -14.42
N ILE A 214 5.41 31.80 -14.85
CA ILE A 214 5.86 33.10 -15.33
C ILE A 214 6.43 33.77 -14.09
N MET A 215 7.76 33.70 -13.95
CA MET A 215 8.48 34.52 -12.99
C MET A 215 8.36 35.93 -13.55
N ASP A 216 7.50 36.73 -12.93
CA ASP A 216 7.21 38.10 -13.35
C ASP A 216 8.53 38.86 -13.42
N LEU A 217 8.88 39.26 -14.65
CA LEU A 217 10.16 39.87 -14.96
C LEU A 217 10.04 41.35 -14.60
N HIS A 218 10.14 41.66 -13.30
CA HIS A 218 10.30 43.04 -12.88
C HIS A 218 11.67 43.53 -13.35
N HIS A 219 11.62 44.27 -14.45
CA HIS A 219 12.62 45.23 -14.90
C HIS A 219 13.23 45.95 -13.71
N HIS A 220 14.51 45.68 -13.42
CA HIS A 220 15.34 46.66 -12.73
C HIS A 220 16.19 47.36 -13.79
N GLU A 221 15.74 48.56 -14.11
CA GLU A 221 16.43 49.54 -14.94
C GLU A 221 17.80 49.86 -14.31
N SER A 222 18.84 49.78 -15.14
CA SER A 222 20.22 50.12 -14.79
C SER A 222 20.38 51.64 -14.76
N ALA A 223 20.77 52.19 -13.61
CA ALA A 223 21.33 53.53 -13.52
C ALA A 223 22.75 53.45 -12.95
N THR A 224 23.72 53.40 -13.87
CA THR A 224 25.13 53.68 -13.63
C THR A 224 25.30 55.15 -13.24
N ALA A 225 25.88 55.43 -12.08
CA ALA A 225 26.43 56.75 -11.76
C ALA A 225 27.82 56.60 -11.13
N ARG A 226 28.83 57.13 -11.82
CA ARG A 226 30.23 57.23 -11.42
C ARG A 226 30.63 58.70 -11.58
N GLY A 227 31.27 59.28 -10.56
CA GLY A 227 31.84 60.65 -10.55
C GLY A 227 31.55 61.36 -9.22
N ILE A 228 32.39 61.29 -8.19
CA ILE A 228 33.66 62.03 -7.90
C ILE A 228 33.42 63.43 -7.30
N THR A 229 33.76 63.53 -6.00
CA THR A 229 34.35 64.64 -5.17
C THR A 229 33.71 66.05 -5.23
N GLU A 230 33.64 66.88 -4.18
CA GLU A 230 34.68 67.22 -3.20
C GLU A 230 34.12 68.15 -2.08
N ILE A 231 34.54 67.91 -0.83
CA ILE A 231 34.95 68.81 0.28
C ILE A 231 34.19 70.14 0.55
N GLY A 232 33.76 70.33 1.81
CA GLY A 232 33.43 71.65 2.38
C GLY A 232 33.04 71.62 3.86
N HIS A 233 33.88 72.24 4.70
CA HIS A 233 34.02 72.19 6.17
C HIS A 233 32.94 72.89 7.04
N SER A 234 32.90 72.46 8.32
CA SER A 234 32.57 73.19 9.58
C SER A 234 31.12 73.13 10.08
N GLU A 235 30.79 73.10 11.37
CA GLU A 235 31.42 72.82 12.68
C GLU A 235 30.31 73.07 13.74
N SER A 236 30.49 72.58 14.96
CA SER A 236 29.80 72.94 16.23
C SER A 236 28.60 72.10 16.69
N ASN A 237 28.91 71.05 17.46
CA ASN A 237 28.74 70.97 18.92
C ASN A 237 27.51 71.63 19.58
N LEU A 238 26.73 70.84 20.33
CA LEU A 238 26.59 70.86 21.80
C LEU A 238 25.24 70.27 22.25
N GLN A 239 25.35 69.24 23.09
CA GLN A 239 24.63 68.98 24.37
C GLN A 239 23.07 69.00 24.37
N GLN A 240 22.36 68.19 25.16
CA GLN A 240 22.66 67.79 26.53
C GLN A 240 21.78 66.58 26.95
N GLU A 241 22.40 65.69 27.73
CA GLU A 241 21.97 64.90 28.91
C GLU A 241 20.47 64.61 29.13
N GLY A 242 20.04 63.45 29.63
CA GLY A 242 20.59 62.50 30.62
C GLY A 242 19.36 61.94 31.38
N ASN A 243 19.36 60.89 32.19
CA ASN A 243 20.35 59.94 32.66
C ASN A 243 19.56 58.78 33.35
N GLN A 244 20.12 57.55 33.33
CA GLN A 244 20.34 56.61 34.46
C GLN A 244 19.25 56.40 35.54
N SER A 245 19.09 55.26 36.21
CA SER A 245 19.69 53.90 36.30
C SER A 245 18.84 53.18 37.38
N ASP A 246 18.80 51.86 37.53
CA ASP A 246 19.74 51.08 38.36
C ASP A 246 19.34 49.58 38.33
N SER A 247 20.35 48.72 38.46
CA SER A 247 20.30 47.27 38.76
C SER A 247 21.10 47.06 40.07
N PRO A 248 21.01 45.94 40.84
CA PRO A 248 21.85 44.77 40.50
C PRO A 248 21.49 43.37 41.10
N SER A 249 22.13 42.34 40.48
CA SER A 249 22.71 41.07 41.01
C SER A 249 21.78 39.97 41.60
N ASP A 250 21.95 38.66 41.35
CA ASP A 250 23.15 37.82 41.50
C ASP A 250 23.29 36.64 40.50
N SER A 251 24.54 36.19 40.38
CA SER A 251 25.16 35.18 39.53
C SER A 251 24.87 33.70 39.84
N ASN A 252 24.91 32.84 38.81
CA ASN A 252 25.70 31.59 38.83
C ASN A 252 25.95 31.03 37.41
N SER A 253 27.22 30.89 37.07
CA SER A 253 27.77 30.36 35.82
C SER A 253 28.09 28.87 35.93
N SER A 254 27.69 28.06 34.95
CA SER A 254 28.38 26.81 34.62
C SER A 254 28.76 26.85 33.14
N SER A 255 30.04 27.07 32.86
CA SER A 255 30.60 26.95 31.51
C SER A 255 30.59 25.48 31.10
N ILE A 256 29.65 25.10 30.22
CA ILE A 256 29.73 23.82 29.52
C ILE A 256 30.73 24.00 28.39
N ALA A 257 31.98 23.64 28.67
CA ALA A 257 33.00 23.45 27.67
C ALA A 257 32.51 22.42 26.63
N GLY A 258 32.74 22.74 25.36
CA GLY A 258 32.18 22.04 24.22
C GLY A 258 32.45 20.54 24.20
N SER A 259 31.41 19.79 23.82
CA SER A 259 31.54 18.44 23.30
C SER A 259 30.54 18.31 22.16
N SER A 260 30.94 18.77 20.97
CA SER A 260 30.29 18.35 19.73
C SER A 260 30.64 16.89 19.50
N VAL A 261 29.85 15.98 20.09
CA VAL A 261 29.93 14.56 19.75
C VAL A 261 29.46 14.45 18.29
N SER A 262 30.43 14.37 17.40
CA SER A 262 30.18 14.19 15.98
C SER A 262 29.45 12.86 15.78
N LEU A 263 28.22 12.92 15.27
CA LEU A 263 27.37 11.75 14.98
C LEU A 263 28.06 10.69 14.12
N ILE A 264 29.13 11.08 13.42
CA ILE A 264 29.99 10.22 12.60
C ILE A 264 30.67 9.13 13.44
N GLY A 265 31.04 9.39 14.70
CA GLY A 265 31.73 8.42 15.56
C GLY A 265 30.85 7.23 15.97
N ILE A 266 29.53 7.43 16.05
CA ILE A 266 28.56 6.38 16.41
C ILE A 266 28.43 5.34 15.29
N PHE A 267 28.44 5.77 14.02
CA PHE A 267 28.35 4.85 12.88
C PHE A 267 29.57 3.91 12.77
N VAL A 268 30.76 4.38 13.15
CA VAL A 268 31.98 3.57 13.13
C VAL A 268 31.93 2.46 14.18
N LEU A 269 31.36 2.73 15.37
CA LEU A 269 31.23 1.74 16.44
C LEU A 269 30.24 0.63 16.08
N PHE A 270 29.10 0.96 15.46
CA PHE A 270 28.15 -0.06 14.99
C PHE A 270 28.74 -0.95 13.90
N PHE A 271 29.56 -0.39 13.00
CA PHE A 271 30.18 -1.16 11.92
C PHE A 271 31.22 -2.16 12.45
N THR A 272 32.02 -1.78 13.46
CA THR A 272 33.01 -2.70 14.04
C THR A 272 32.33 -3.80 14.85
N THR A 273 31.32 -3.52 15.67
CA THR A 273 30.61 -4.57 16.41
C THR A 273 29.82 -5.51 15.48
N TYR A 274 29.24 -4.99 14.39
CA TYR A 274 28.56 -5.82 13.40
C TYR A 274 29.53 -6.79 12.70
N LYS A 275 30.74 -6.34 12.35
CA LYS A 275 31.74 -7.17 11.66
C LYS A 275 32.37 -8.26 12.54
N PHE A 276 32.38 -8.07 13.87
CA PHE A 276 33.04 -8.99 14.80
C PHE A 276 32.09 -9.81 15.68
N THR A 277 30.77 -9.74 15.47
CA THR A 277 29.79 -10.57 16.21
C THR A 277 29.47 -11.85 15.39
N PRO A 278 29.74 -13.07 15.88
CA PRO A 278 29.57 -14.31 15.11
C PRO A 278 28.11 -14.80 15.16
N LEU A 279 27.16 -14.00 14.67
CA LEU A 279 25.73 -14.38 14.64
C LEU A 279 25.33 -15.13 13.35
N GLY A 280 26.20 -15.18 12.34
CA GLY A 280 25.89 -15.77 11.03
C GLY A 280 25.64 -17.29 11.05
N SER A 281 26.33 -18.05 11.91
CA SER A 281 26.23 -19.52 11.91
C SER A 281 25.08 -20.08 12.75
N TRP A 282 24.55 -19.31 13.71
CA TRP A 282 23.49 -19.81 14.61
C TRP A 282 22.10 -19.76 13.98
N ILE A 283 21.88 -18.84 13.05
CA ILE A 283 20.58 -18.62 12.41
C ILE A 283 20.27 -19.69 11.35
N TYR A 284 21.30 -20.18 10.63
CA TYR A 284 21.11 -21.19 9.59
C TYR A 284 20.62 -22.54 10.15
N GLY A 285 21.07 -22.92 11.36
CA GLY A 285 20.73 -24.21 11.99
C GLY A 285 19.27 -24.33 12.46
N ARG A 286 18.54 -23.22 12.65
CA ARG A 286 17.12 -23.24 13.06
C ARG A 286 16.14 -23.31 11.90
N ILE A 287 16.55 -22.96 10.69
CA ILE A 287 15.66 -22.83 9.52
C ILE A 287 15.41 -24.20 8.84
N TRP A 288 16.35 -25.15 8.91
CA TRP A 288 16.24 -26.44 8.19
C TRP A 288 15.32 -27.50 8.85
N LYS A 289 14.62 -27.19 9.96
CA LYS A 289 13.87 -28.22 10.74
C LYS A 289 12.36 -28.32 10.48
N LYS A 290 11.84 -27.74 9.38
CA LYS A 290 10.38 -27.67 9.11
C LYS A 290 9.84 -28.62 8.03
N GLU A 291 10.60 -29.59 7.54
CA GLU A 291 10.20 -30.49 6.44
C GLU A 291 9.16 -31.59 6.82
N LYS A 292 8.26 -31.37 7.79
CA LYS A 292 7.37 -32.45 8.27
C LYS A 292 5.89 -32.11 8.51
N ILE A 293 5.36 -31.01 7.98
CA ILE A 293 3.94 -30.61 8.22
C ILE A 293 3.22 -30.24 6.91
N GLN A 294 3.31 -31.09 5.87
CA GLN A 294 2.62 -30.85 4.58
C GLN A 294 1.56 -31.92 4.22
N ASN A 295 1.02 -32.65 5.21
CA ASN A 295 0.11 -33.78 4.92
C ASN A 295 -1.36 -33.57 5.32
N ASN A 296 -1.78 -32.36 5.73
CA ASN A 296 -3.16 -32.10 6.18
C ASN A 296 -3.99 -31.19 5.26
N MET A 297 -3.39 -30.52 4.27
CA MET A 297 -4.13 -29.65 3.33
C MET A 297 -4.81 -30.42 2.19
N ASP A 298 -4.29 -31.59 1.81
CA ASP A 298 -4.86 -32.38 0.72
C ASP A 298 -6.24 -32.97 1.09
N ASN A 299 -6.50 -33.22 2.37
CA ASN A 299 -7.77 -33.80 2.82
C ASN A 299 -8.96 -32.83 2.73
N VAL A 300 -8.72 -31.53 2.91
CA VAL A 300 -9.78 -30.50 2.81
C VAL A 300 -10.15 -30.23 1.35
N THR A 301 -9.18 -30.34 0.45
CA THR A 301 -9.40 -30.19 -0.99
C THR A 301 -10.18 -31.36 -1.57
N ASN A 302 -9.94 -32.58 -1.07
CA ASN A 302 -10.67 -33.78 -1.48
C ASN A 302 -12.14 -33.79 -1.00
N SER A 303 -12.46 -33.23 0.18
CA SER A 303 -13.86 -33.20 0.64
C SER A 303 -14.75 -32.19 -0.10
N LEU A 304 -14.14 -31.16 -0.72
CA LEU A 304 -14.86 -30.17 -1.54
C LEU A 304 -15.10 -30.66 -2.97
N LEU A 305 -14.28 -31.59 -3.48
CA LEU A 305 -14.44 -32.18 -4.81
C LEU A 305 -15.52 -33.29 -4.85
N ASP A 306 -15.78 -33.96 -3.71
CA ASP A 306 -16.72 -35.09 -3.63
C ASP A 306 -18.20 -34.67 -3.70
N ASN A 307 -18.52 -33.38 -3.52
CA ASN A 307 -19.90 -32.86 -3.55
C ASN A 307 -20.37 -32.37 -4.94
N HIS A 308 -19.57 -32.52 -6.00
CA HIS A 308 -19.91 -32.05 -7.35
C HIS A 308 -19.93 -33.12 -8.45
N SER A 309 -19.97 -34.41 -8.12
CA SER A 309 -20.09 -35.48 -9.11
C SER A 309 -21.32 -36.36 -8.90
N GLU A 310 -22.52 -35.83 -9.16
CA GLU A 310 -23.63 -36.70 -9.54
C GLU A 310 -23.37 -37.27 -10.96
N TYR A 311 -22.93 -38.52 -10.98
CA TYR A 311 -22.72 -39.32 -12.18
C TYR A 311 -24.07 -39.70 -12.81
N ILE A 312 -24.34 -39.22 -14.03
CA ILE A 312 -25.39 -39.79 -14.90
C ILE A 312 -24.78 -41.00 -15.62
N ASP A 313 -25.26 -42.19 -15.28
CA ASP A 313 -24.89 -43.45 -15.91
C ASP A 313 -25.46 -43.53 -17.33
N ILE A 314 -24.60 -43.32 -18.34
CA ILE A 314 -24.93 -43.61 -19.74
C ILE A 314 -24.21 -44.90 -20.12
N ASN A 315 -24.97 -45.99 -20.03
CA ASN A 315 -24.58 -47.33 -20.42
C ASN A 315 -24.20 -47.39 -21.91
N HIS A 316 -22.90 -47.55 -22.22
CA HIS A 316 -22.41 -47.66 -23.58
C HIS A 316 -22.17 -49.13 -23.94
N ASN A 317 -23.18 -49.75 -24.54
CA ASN A 317 -23.07 -51.07 -25.13
C ASN A 317 -22.19 -50.98 -26.39
N SER A 318 -21.14 -51.78 -26.47
CA SER A 318 -20.15 -51.75 -27.55
C SER A 318 -20.69 -52.38 -28.84
N SER A 319 -20.96 -51.58 -29.87
CA SER A 319 -21.00 -52.04 -31.26
C SER A 319 -19.87 -51.39 -32.05
N THR A 320 -18.86 -52.19 -32.37
CA THR A 320 -17.71 -51.87 -33.22
C THR A 320 -18.16 -51.55 -34.65
N PHE A 321 -17.95 -50.32 -35.11
CA PHE A 321 -18.05 -49.96 -36.53
C PHE A 321 -16.66 -49.98 -37.16
N ASN A 322 -16.45 -50.85 -38.15
CA ASN A 322 -15.24 -50.88 -38.98
C ASN A 322 -15.44 -49.96 -40.19
N ILE A 323 -14.57 -48.98 -40.37
CA ILE A 323 -14.50 -48.15 -41.58
C ILE A 323 -13.27 -48.59 -42.39
N ALA A 324 -13.48 -49.05 -43.61
CA ALA A 324 -12.41 -49.34 -44.57
C ALA A 324 -12.11 -48.10 -45.42
N TYR A 325 -10.81 -47.79 -45.59
CA TYR A 325 -10.32 -46.70 -46.43
C TYR A 325 -9.90 -47.25 -47.79
N ASN A 326 -10.46 -46.71 -48.88
CA ASN A 326 -10.08 -47.03 -50.26
C ASN A 326 -9.46 -45.78 -50.92
N PRO A 327 -8.17 -45.78 -51.26
CA PRO A 327 -7.58 -44.72 -52.05
C PRO A 327 -7.81 -44.96 -53.56
N THR A 328 -8.04 -43.87 -54.31
CA THR A 328 -7.93 -43.84 -55.78
C THR A 328 -6.74 -42.98 -56.17
#